data_AF-A0A524LAM8-F1
#
_entry.id   AF-A0A524LAM8-F1
#
_cell.length_a   1.000
_cell.length_b   1.000
_cell.length_c   1.000
_cell.angle_alpha   90.00
_cell.angle_beta   90.00
_cell.angle_gamma   90.00
#
_symmetry.space_group_name_H-M   'P 1'
#
loop_
_entity.id
_entity.type
_entity.pdbx_description
1 polymer ?
#
loop_
_entity_poly.entity_id
_entity_poly.type
_entity_poly.pdbx_seq_one_letter_code
_entity_poly.pdbx_strand_id
1 'polypeptide(L)'
;MRKSLSNKDVSDPGMSGINMCCRYLTIFVLLCTVSITQAEEPFLFLDVAHVVQIKTAIQNQSTPYQPFVTQLRYYAEAVKELGPWTIADHPSKAVSGDPHDYYSEGPYWWPDPDNADGPYIRKDGQRNPERFLAHKDELIHMYQTVFILSMAGYFLDEPVYAQRAAELLRIWFVNADTKMNPHLQYAQAIPNRSAGRNFGIIDTHRFVRLIEALNLLKLSGYWSKEDAEGVKTWFRAYLDWLQTSDHGLLEKKQKNNHATWWAAQVAAYAGFTADQAARTTAWDWTRNHLIAGQIAANGSF
;
A
#
# COMPACT_ATOMS: atom_id res chain seq x y z
N MET A 1 41.51 12.26 34.61
CA MET A 1 42.86 12.51 35.17
C MET A 1 43.50 11.19 35.55
N ARG A 2 44.82 11.05 35.33
CA ARG A 2 45.64 9.89 35.68
C ARG A 2 45.77 9.69 37.21
N LYS A 3 46.19 8.45 37.56
CA LYS A 3 46.87 7.95 38.79
C LYS A 3 45.94 7.46 39.93
N SER A 4 45.90 6.16 40.26
CA SER A 4 46.92 5.26 40.91
C SER A 4 47.09 5.62 42.40
N LEU A 5 47.08 4.76 43.43
CA LEU A 5 47.63 3.42 43.73
C LEU A 5 46.87 2.89 44.98
N SER A 6 46.50 1.62 45.10
CA SER A 6 47.20 0.53 45.82
C SER A 6 47.80 0.86 47.20
N ASN A 7 47.26 0.22 48.25
CA ASN A 7 47.96 -0.44 49.39
C ASN A 7 46.88 -1.09 50.30
N LYS A 8 46.83 -2.42 50.43
CA LYS A 8 47.57 -3.32 51.35
C LYS A 8 47.10 -3.29 52.82
N ASP A 9 46.63 -4.47 53.23
CA ASP A 9 46.94 -5.20 54.46
C ASP A 9 46.34 -4.80 55.84
N VAL A 10 45.49 -5.73 56.31
CA VAL A 10 45.64 -6.52 57.55
C VAL A 10 44.96 -6.06 58.86
N SER A 11 44.30 -7.07 59.45
CA SER A 11 44.00 -7.35 60.87
C SER A 11 42.68 -6.89 61.48
N ASP A 12 41.81 -7.89 61.62
CA ASP A 12 40.77 -8.09 62.66
C ASP A 12 41.45 -8.34 64.03
N PRO A 13 40.86 -7.93 65.16
CA PRO A 13 40.14 -8.91 65.99
C PRO A 13 38.95 -8.36 66.81
N GLY A 14 37.95 -9.22 67.08
CA GLY A 14 37.23 -9.19 68.37
C GLY A 14 35.74 -9.58 68.36
N MET A 15 35.45 -10.78 68.87
CA MET A 15 34.11 -11.33 69.11
C MET A 15 33.35 -10.68 70.28
N SER A 16 32.03 -10.47 70.11
CA SER A 16 30.89 -10.81 71.00
C SER A 16 29.65 -10.13 70.41
N GLY A 17 28.40 -10.62 70.38
CA GLY A 17 27.71 -11.80 70.84
C GLY A 17 26.20 -11.48 70.74
N ILE A 18 25.41 -12.41 70.15
CA ILE A 18 23.99 -12.68 70.46
C ILE A 18 22.90 -11.68 69.94
N ASN A 19 22.19 -12.02 68.83
CA ASN A 19 20.78 -12.52 68.84
C ASN A 19 20.10 -12.55 67.43
N MET A 20 19.81 -13.78 67.00
CA MET A 20 18.69 -14.31 66.19
C MET A 20 17.56 -13.35 65.70
N CYS A 21 17.30 -13.28 64.38
CA CYS A 21 16.09 -13.79 63.68
C CYS A 21 15.84 -13.18 62.27
N CYS A 22 15.31 -14.03 61.36
CA CYS A 22 14.56 -13.73 60.11
C CYS A 22 15.30 -13.04 58.95
N ARG A 23 15.76 -13.79 57.93
CA ARG A 23 15.04 -14.07 56.66
C ARG A 23 14.37 -12.83 56.04
N TYR A 24 14.95 -12.28 54.97
CA TYR A 24 14.46 -12.39 53.58
C TYR A 24 15.25 -11.43 52.65
N LEU A 25 15.87 -12.04 51.65
CA LEU A 25 16.50 -11.43 50.49
C LEU A 25 15.41 -10.78 49.63
N THR A 26 15.44 -9.46 49.42
CA THR A 26 14.57 -8.81 48.44
C THR A 26 15.39 -8.45 47.21
N ILE A 27 15.39 -9.36 46.23
CA ILE A 27 15.83 -9.08 44.86
C ILE A 27 14.76 -8.20 44.24
N PHE A 28 15.12 -6.97 43.88
CA PHE A 28 14.30 -6.10 43.05
C PHE A 28 14.30 -6.69 41.63
N VAL A 29 13.34 -7.56 41.33
CA VAL A 29 13.04 -7.97 39.96
C VAL A 29 12.32 -6.80 39.31
N LEU A 30 13.04 -6.04 38.49
CA LEU A 30 12.44 -5.15 37.50
C LEU A 30 11.70 -6.06 36.50
N LEU A 31 10.44 -6.35 36.77
CA LEU A 31 9.50 -6.81 35.76
C LEU A 31 9.26 -5.64 34.81
N CYS A 32 10.19 -5.44 33.87
CA CYS A 32 9.83 -4.84 32.60
C CYS A 32 8.83 -5.80 31.96
N THR A 33 7.55 -5.59 32.23
CA THR A 33 6.51 -5.99 31.27
C THR A 33 6.81 -5.19 30.00
N VAL A 34 7.67 -5.73 29.14
CA VAL A 34 7.60 -5.41 27.73
C VAL A 34 6.24 -5.93 27.32
N SER A 35 5.24 -5.06 27.38
CA SER A 35 4.07 -5.21 26.54
C SER A 35 4.64 -5.28 25.14
N ILE A 36 4.78 -6.50 24.61
CA ILE A 36 4.91 -6.70 23.17
C ILE A 36 3.53 -6.29 22.65
N THR A 37 3.33 -4.98 22.51
CA THR A 37 2.42 -4.51 21.47
C THR A 37 3.05 -5.06 20.21
N GLN A 38 2.51 -6.16 19.69
CA GLN A 38 2.85 -6.60 18.35
C GLN A 38 2.59 -5.38 17.48
N ALA A 39 3.67 -4.73 17.03
CA ALA A 39 3.55 -3.58 16.17
C ALA A 39 2.68 -4.03 15.00
N GLU A 40 1.63 -3.26 14.69
CA GLU A 40 0.75 -3.60 13.58
C GLU A 40 1.63 -3.71 12.33
N GLU A 41 1.78 -4.91 11.77
CA GLU A 41 2.59 -5.15 10.56
C GLU A 41 1.99 -4.30 9.44
N PRO A 42 2.64 -3.21 9.03
CA PRO A 42 2.01 -2.24 8.14
C PRO A 42 2.00 -2.76 6.70
N PHE A 43 2.97 -3.60 6.36
CA PHE A 43 3.23 -4.14 5.03
C PHE A 43 2.41 -5.41 4.74
N LEU A 44 2.00 -5.56 3.49
CA LEU A 44 1.24 -6.69 2.97
C LEU A 44 2.17 -7.78 2.40
N PHE A 45 3.29 -7.38 1.81
CA PHE A 45 4.23 -8.26 1.12
C PHE A 45 5.64 -8.24 1.71
N LEU A 46 5.99 -7.20 2.46
CA LEU A 46 7.29 -7.04 3.09
C LEU A 46 7.21 -7.33 4.59
N ASP A 47 8.28 -7.86 5.16
CA ASP A 47 8.44 -7.97 6.60
C ASP A 47 9.20 -6.73 7.11
N VAL A 48 8.65 -6.02 8.10
CA VAL A 48 9.24 -4.75 8.56
C VAL A 48 10.66 -4.95 9.12
N ALA A 49 10.92 -6.06 9.81
CA ALA A 49 12.24 -6.34 10.37
C ALA A 49 13.27 -6.59 9.25
N HIS A 50 12.88 -7.31 8.20
CA HIS A 50 13.71 -7.54 7.02
C HIS A 50 13.98 -6.23 6.25
N VAL A 51 12.97 -5.37 6.09
CA VAL A 51 13.12 -4.04 5.48
C VAL A 51 14.15 -3.19 6.25
N VAL A 52 14.07 -3.15 7.58
CA VAL A 52 15.03 -2.45 8.44
C VAL A 52 16.43 -3.07 8.35
N GLN A 53 16.52 -4.39 8.30
CA GLN A 53 17.79 -5.11 8.15
C GLN A 53 18.49 -4.75 6.84
N ILE A 54 17.74 -4.71 5.72
CA ILE A 54 18.27 -4.31 4.41
C ILE A 54 18.79 -2.86 4.47
N LYS A 55 17.99 -1.92 5.01
CA LYS A 55 18.43 -0.52 5.16
C LYS A 55 19.71 -0.40 5.98
N THR A 56 19.79 -1.11 7.10
CA THR A 56 20.99 -1.14 7.96
C THR A 56 22.21 -1.69 7.21
N ALA A 57 22.03 -2.77 6.42
CA ALA A 57 23.12 -3.33 5.62
C ALA A 57 23.60 -2.36 4.52
N ILE A 58 22.68 -1.63 3.89
CA ILE A 58 22.99 -0.58 2.91
C ILE A 58 23.78 0.55 3.56
N GLN A 59 23.35 1.04 4.74
CA GLN A 59 24.05 2.09 5.49
C GLN A 59 25.47 1.67 5.92
N ASN A 60 25.65 0.39 6.24
CA ASN A 60 26.96 -0.22 6.52
C ASN A 60 27.78 -0.55 5.24
N GLN A 61 27.32 -0.11 4.07
CA GLN A 61 27.97 -0.29 2.77
C GLN A 61 28.23 -1.76 2.40
N SER A 62 27.39 -2.68 2.89
CA SER A 62 27.53 -4.11 2.66
C SER A 62 27.54 -4.47 1.17
N THR A 63 28.61 -5.11 0.70
CA THR A 63 28.87 -5.41 -0.71
C THR A 63 27.71 -6.10 -1.45
N PRO A 64 27.01 -7.09 -0.85
CA PRO A 64 25.87 -7.76 -1.52
C PRO A 64 24.72 -6.81 -1.92
N TYR A 65 24.57 -5.66 -1.26
CA TYR A 65 23.49 -4.70 -1.54
C TYR A 65 23.89 -3.57 -2.49
N GLN A 66 25.17 -3.44 -2.85
CA GLN A 66 25.63 -2.38 -3.76
C GLN A 66 24.97 -2.41 -5.15
N PRO A 67 24.72 -3.59 -5.78
CA PRO A 67 23.97 -3.65 -7.04
C PRO A 67 22.54 -3.11 -6.89
N PHE A 68 21.87 -3.44 -5.78
CA PHE A 68 20.53 -2.93 -5.49
C PHE A 68 20.53 -1.41 -5.30
N VAL A 69 21.46 -0.87 -4.53
CA VAL A 69 21.62 0.59 -4.31
C VAL A 69 21.85 1.32 -5.63
N THR A 70 22.77 0.82 -6.45
CA THR A 70 23.10 1.41 -7.76
C THR A 70 21.87 1.43 -8.67
N GLN A 71 21.17 0.30 -8.76
CA GLN A 71 20.00 0.16 -9.62
C GLN A 71 18.81 1.00 -9.15
N LEU A 72 18.55 1.03 -7.84
CA LEU A 72 17.49 1.84 -7.25
C LEU A 72 17.74 3.32 -7.49
N ARG A 73 18.98 3.79 -7.29
CA ARG A 73 19.35 5.17 -7.57
C ARG A 73 19.17 5.52 -9.04
N TYR A 74 19.62 4.65 -9.96
CA TYR A 74 19.43 4.84 -11.39
C TYR A 74 17.95 5.06 -11.75
N TYR A 75 17.06 4.21 -11.25
CA TYR A 75 15.62 4.35 -11.50
C TYR A 75 15.03 5.59 -10.84
N ALA A 76 15.42 5.91 -9.60
CA ALA A 76 14.93 7.09 -8.90
C ALA A 76 15.32 8.39 -9.62
N GLU A 77 16.56 8.49 -10.07
CA GLU A 77 17.04 9.62 -10.87
C GLU A 77 16.27 9.78 -12.18
N ALA A 78 15.92 8.67 -12.84
CA ALA A 78 15.17 8.71 -14.09
C ALA A 78 13.71 9.19 -13.93
N VAL A 79 13.12 9.08 -12.74
CA VAL A 79 11.69 9.36 -12.52
C VAL A 79 11.39 10.54 -11.60
N LYS A 80 12.38 11.05 -10.85
CA LYS A 80 12.15 12.11 -9.85
C LYS A 80 11.60 13.41 -10.43
N GLU A 81 11.90 13.71 -11.70
CA GLU A 81 11.40 14.91 -12.39
C GLU A 81 10.16 14.65 -13.25
N LEU A 82 9.65 13.41 -13.32
CA LEU A 82 8.48 13.09 -14.13
C LEU A 82 7.16 13.49 -13.43
N GLY A 83 6.11 13.66 -14.23
CA GLY A 83 4.79 14.12 -13.78
C GLY A 83 4.69 15.65 -13.70
N PRO A 84 3.76 16.21 -12.91
CA PRO A 84 2.81 15.49 -12.06
C PRO A 84 1.77 14.69 -12.85
N TRP A 85 1.15 13.70 -12.21
CA TRP A 85 0.08 12.90 -12.79
C TRP A 85 -1.25 13.24 -12.13
N THR A 86 -2.28 13.42 -12.94
CA THR A 86 -3.67 13.63 -12.52
C THR A 86 -4.60 13.21 -13.64
N ILE A 87 -5.80 12.76 -13.28
CA ILE A 87 -6.85 12.50 -14.26
C ILE A 87 -7.64 13.75 -14.64
N ALA A 88 -7.57 14.81 -13.82
CA ALA A 88 -8.37 16.04 -14.03
C ALA A 88 -7.99 16.76 -15.33
N ASP A 89 -6.77 16.57 -15.81
CA ASP A 89 -6.25 17.16 -17.07
C ASP A 89 -6.67 16.38 -18.32
N HIS A 90 -7.37 15.24 -18.17
CA HIS A 90 -7.73 14.36 -19.27
C HIS A 90 -9.25 14.26 -19.41
N PRO A 91 -9.90 15.09 -20.24
CA PRO A 91 -11.34 15.04 -20.42
C PRO A 91 -11.81 13.65 -20.87
N SER A 92 -12.82 13.12 -20.18
CA SER A 92 -13.39 11.80 -20.44
C SER A 92 -14.84 11.89 -20.92
N LYS A 93 -15.39 10.74 -21.34
CA LYS A 93 -16.81 10.61 -21.72
C LYS A 93 -17.70 10.17 -20.54
N ALA A 94 -17.20 10.25 -19.30
CA ALA A 94 -17.99 9.92 -18.12
C ALA A 94 -19.24 10.81 -18.07
N VAL A 95 -20.40 10.19 -17.79
CA VAL A 95 -21.69 10.89 -17.81
C VAL A 95 -21.87 11.88 -16.64
N SER A 96 -21.02 11.83 -15.61
CA SER A 96 -21.01 12.83 -14.53
C SER A 96 -20.57 14.21 -15.00
N GLY A 97 -19.68 14.27 -16.01
CA GLY A 97 -19.02 15.51 -16.40
C GLY A 97 -18.02 16.04 -15.35
N ASP A 98 -17.78 15.32 -14.25
CA ASP A 98 -16.81 15.69 -13.23
C ASP A 98 -15.39 15.28 -13.69
N PRO A 99 -14.44 16.22 -13.84
CA PRO A 99 -13.06 15.90 -14.26
C PRO A 99 -12.32 15.01 -13.24
N HIS A 100 -12.77 14.97 -11.99
CA HIS A 100 -12.17 14.15 -10.93
C HIS A 100 -12.62 12.69 -10.97
N ASP A 101 -13.54 12.32 -11.86
CA ASP A 101 -14.06 10.96 -11.95
C ASP A 101 -13.20 10.06 -12.86
N TYR A 102 -12.72 8.94 -12.32
CA TYR A 102 -11.94 7.99 -13.10
C TYR A 102 -12.81 7.31 -14.17
N TYR A 103 -12.35 7.40 -15.42
CA TYR A 103 -12.97 6.78 -16.60
C TYR A 103 -11.96 5.89 -17.31
N SER A 104 -12.43 4.73 -17.74
CA SER A 104 -11.69 3.86 -18.65
C SER A 104 -12.67 3.08 -19.50
N GLU A 105 -12.20 2.49 -20.59
CA GLU A 105 -13.04 1.66 -21.44
C GLU A 105 -12.65 0.18 -21.35
N GLY A 106 -13.66 -0.68 -21.46
CA GLY A 106 -13.47 -2.11 -21.35
C GLY A 106 -12.52 -2.64 -22.44
N PRO A 107 -11.51 -3.47 -22.09
CA PRO A 107 -10.43 -3.80 -23.02
C PRO A 107 -10.89 -4.59 -24.25
N TYR A 108 -11.93 -5.41 -24.11
CA TYR A 108 -12.36 -6.37 -25.14
C TYR A 108 -13.60 -5.92 -25.91
N TRP A 109 -13.92 -4.63 -25.89
CA TRP A 109 -15.11 -4.08 -26.54
C TRP A 109 -14.74 -3.30 -27.80
N TRP A 110 -15.38 -3.67 -28.92
CA TRP A 110 -15.07 -3.16 -30.26
C TRP A 110 -16.33 -2.58 -30.92
N PRO A 111 -16.19 -1.58 -31.80
CA PRO A 111 -17.30 -1.14 -32.65
C PRO A 111 -17.93 -2.33 -33.39
N ASP A 112 -19.25 -2.32 -33.50
CA ASP A 112 -19.98 -3.27 -34.31
C ASP A 112 -19.86 -2.88 -35.79
N PRO A 113 -19.25 -3.70 -36.67
CA PRO A 113 -19.11 -3.37 -38.08
C PRO A 113 -20.45 -3.29 -38.82
N ASP A 114 -21.49 -3.95 -38.29
CA ASP A 114 -22.82 -3.99 -38.92
C ASP A 114 -23.73 -2.85 -38.44
N ASN A 115 -23.37 -2.20 -37.31
CA ASN A 115 -24.10 -1.07 -36.75
C ASN A 115 -23.15 -0.11 -36.02
N ALA A 116 -22.66 0.91 -36.73
CA ALA A 116 -21.70 1.88 -36.20
C ALA A 116 -22.24 2.67 -34.97
N ASP A 117 -23.56 2.87 -34.90
CA ASP A 117 -24.23 3.55 -33.77
C ASP A 117 -24.66 2.58 -32.67
N GLY A 118 -24.45 1.27 -32.87
CA GLY A 118 -24.83 0.22 -31.95
C GLY A 118 -23.94 0.11 -30.71
N PRO A 119 -24.35 -0.70 -29.72
CA PRO A 119 -23.49 -1.06 -28.60
C PRO A 119 -22.25 -1.80 -29.10
N TYR A 120 -21.10 -1.49 -28.51
CA TYR A 120 -19.89 -2.24 -28.81
C TYR A 120 -20.08 -3.74 -28.53
N ILE A 121 -19.39 -4.58 -29.31
CA ILE A 121 -19.41 -6.05 -29.22
C ILE A 121 -18.16 -6.57 -28.52
N ARG A 122 -18.30 -7.67 -27.77
CA ARG A 122 -17.20 -8.27 -27.01
C ARG A 122 -16.38 -9.22 -27.90
N LYS A 123 -15.08 -8.97 -28.03
CA LYS A 123 -14.09 -9.89 -28.65
C LYS A 123 -13.08 -10.30 -27.58
N ASP A 124 -13.37 -11.41 -26.90
CA ASP A 124 -12.56 -11.84 -25.76
C ASP A 124 -11.10 -12.10 -26.15
N GLY A 125 -10.17 -11.72 -25.27
CA GLY A 125 -8.73 -11.79 -25.54
C GLY A 125 -8.18 -10.77 -26.54
N GLN A 126 -9.03 -10.07 -27.29
CA GLN A 126 -8.61 -9.08 -28.29
C GLN A 126 -8.79 -7.66 -27.74
N ARG A 127 -7.68 -7.02 -27.37
CA ARG A 127 -7.71 -5.66 -26.82
C ARG A 127 -7.97 -4.62 -27.90
N ASN A 128 -8.99 -3.79 -27.74
CA ASN A 128 -9.25 -2.65 -28.60
C ASN A 128 -8.20 -1.54 -28.33
N PRO A 129 -7.30 -1.22 -29.28
CA PRO A 129 -6.28 -0.19 -29.07
C PRO A 129 -6.86 1.23 -29.03
N GLU A 130 -8.01 1.47 -29.66
CA GLU A 130 -8.67 2.79 -29.76
C GLU A 130 -9.48 3.18 -28.51
N ARG A 131 -9.45 2.33 -27.48
CA ARG A 131 -10.20 2.58 -26.24
C ARG A 131 -9.55 3.70 -25.44
N PHE A 132 -10.35 4.46 -24.71
CA PHE A 132 -9.82 5.49 -23.81
C PHE A 132 -8.95 4.88 -22.69
N LEU A 133 -7.71 5.37 -22.58
CA LEU A 133 -6.69 4.88 -21.64
C LEU A 133 -6.01 5.94 -20.78
N ALA A 134 -6.21 7.23 -21.06
CA ALA A 134 -5.45 8.30 -20.43
C ALA A 134 -5.43 8.21 -18.90
N HIS A 135 -6.58 8.04 -18.24
CA HIS A 135 -6.63 7.94 -16.78
C HIS A 135 -5.91 6.69 -16.24
N LYS A 136 -5.98 5.59 -16.99
CA LYS A 136 -5.31 4.34 -16.62
C LYS A 136 -3.80 4.49 -16.73
N ASP A 137 -3.32 5.18 -17.75
CA ASP A 137 -1.90 5.43 -17.97
C ASP A 137 -1.35 6.39 -16.91
N GLU A 138 -2.08 7.48 -16.61
CA GLU A 138 -1.82 8.39 -15.49
C GLU A 138 -1.70 7.64 -14.15
N LEU A 139 -2.65 6.75 -13.86
CA LEU A 139 -2.64 5.93 -12.64
C LEU A 139 -1.41 5.02 -12.58
N ILE A 140 -1.07 4.38 -13.69
CA ILE A 140 0.09 3.47 -13.77
C ILE A 140 1.40 4.23 -13.55
N HIS A 141 1.58 5.37 -14.22
CA HIS A 141 2.78 6.18 -14.09
C HIS A 141 2.93 6.76 -12.69
N MET A 142 1.83 7.27 -12.11
CA MET A 142 1.79 7.75 -10.73
C MET A 142 2.22 6.65 -9.75
N TYR A 143 1.57 5.49 -9.78
CA TYR A 143 1.87 4.38 -8.87
C TYR A 143 3.32 3.91 -9.01
N GLN A 144 3.81 3.71 -10.24
CA GLN A 144 5.16 3.22 -10.48
C GLN A 144 6.22 4.20 -9.96
N THR A 145 6.03 5.48 -10.25
CA THR A 145 6.97 6.51 -9.79
C THR A 145 6.96 6.66 -8.28
N VAL A 146 5.78 6.74 -7.65
CA VAL A 146 5.67 6.80 -6.19
C VAL A 146 6.31 5.57 -5.55
N PHE A 147 6.13 4.38 -6.13
CA PHE A 147 6.75 3.15 -5.62
C PHE A 147 8.28 3.23 -5.65
N ILE A 148 8.87 3.61 -6.78
CA ILE A 148 10.33 3.75 -6.95
C ILE A 148 10.86 4.81 -5.98
N LEU A 149 10.25 5.99 -5.94
CA LEU A 149 10.70 7.11 -5.14
C LEU A 149 10.55 6.87 -3.63
N SER A 150 9.49 6.16 -3.21
CA SER A 150 9.32 5.78 -1.79
C SER A 150 10.36 4.76 -1.35
N MET A 151 10.67 3.76 -2.19
CA MET A 151 11.79 2.83 -1.94
C MET A 151 13.13 3.58 -1.86
N ALA A 152 13.40 4.47 -2.82
CA ALA A 152 14.64 5.23 -2.86
C ALA A 152 14.77 6.15 -1.63
N GLY A 153 13.72 6.90 -1.30
CA GLY A 153 13.70 7.78 -0.14
C GLY A 153 13.91 7.02 1.18
N TYR A 154 13.38 5.80 1.31
CA TYR A 154 13.61 4.99 2.50
C TYR A 154 15.00 4.34 2.53
N PHE A 155 15.38 3.58 1.49
CA PHE A 155 16.61 2.77 1.51
C PHE A 155 17.89 3.58 1.27
N LEU A 156 17.82 4.64 0.46
CA LEU A 156 18.97 5.52 0.22
C LEU A 156 19.06 6.66 1.25
N ASP A 157 18.00 6.86 2.05
CA ASP A 157 17.90 7.90 3.07
C ASP A 157 18.01 9.33 2.52
N GLU A 158 17.57 9.52 1.28
CA GLU A 158 17.65 10.80 0.57
C GLU A 158 16.28 11.50 0.50
N PRO A 159 16.13 12.68 1.15
CA PRO A 159 14.85 13.36 1.27
C PRO A 159 14.19 13.69 -0.07
N VAL A 160 14.99 14.01 -1.10
CA VAL A 160 14.49 14.46 -2.42
C VAL A 160 13.52 13.47 -3.04
N TYR A 161 13.79 12.16 -2.93
CA TYR A 161 12.93 11.13 -3.52
C TYR A 161 11.63 11.00 -2.72
N ALA A 162 11.71 10.94 -1.39
CA ALA A 162 10.53 10.82 -0.53
C ALA A 162 9.61 12.06 -0.61
N GLN A 163 10.19 13.26 -0.64
CA GLN A 163 9.45 14.51 -0.78
C GLN A 163 8.71 14.58 -2.12
N ARG A 164 9.36 14.15 -3.21
CA ARG A 164 8.71 14.06 -4.52
C ARG A 164 7.59 13.03 -4.53
N ALA A 165 7.77 11.86 -3.91
CA ALA A 165 6.70 10.88 -3.77
C ALA A 165 5.50 11.45 -3.01
N ALA A 166 5.75 12.17 -1.91
CA ALA A 166 4.71 12.82 -1.11
C ALA A 166 3.95 13.90 -1.90
N GLU A 167 4.65 14.70 -2.72
CA GLU A 167 4.03 15.70 -3.60
C GLU A 167 3.09 15.05 -4.62
N LEU A 168 3.54 14.00 -5.30
CA LEU A 168 2.73 13.28 -6.29
C LEU A 168 1.47 12.64 -5.66
N LEU A 169 1.61 12.09 -4.46
CA LEU A 169 0.48 11.57 -3.69
C LEU A 169 -0.50 12.68 -3.29
N ARG A 170 0.00 13.86 -2.90
CA ARG A 170 -0.85 15.01 -2.60
C ARG A 170 -1.66 15.42 -3.82
N ILE A 171 -1.03 15.50 -4.99
CA ILE A 171 -1.70 15.83 -6.26
C ILE A 171 -2.79 14.81 -6.59
N TRP A 172 -2.48 13.53 -6.52
CA TRP A 172 -3.43 12.48 -6.92
C TRP A 172 -4.59 12.29 -5.94
N PHE A 173 -4.36 12.40 -4.63
CA PHE A 173 -5.33 11.97 -3.62
C PHE A 173 -5.93 13.11 -2.78
N VAL A 174 -5.27 14.26 -2.68
CA VAL A 174 -5.58 15.27 -1.64
C VAL A 174 -5.94 16.62 -2.23
N ASN A 175 -5.14 17.14 -3.17
CA ASN A 175 -5.32 18.47 -3.73
C ASN A 175 -6.70 18.56 -4.42
N ALA A 176 -7.52 19.52 -3.98
CA ALA A 176 -8.89 19.67 -4.45
C ALA A 176 -9.00 19.89 -5.97
N ASP A 177 -8.01 20.53 -6.57
CA ASP A 177 -8.00 20.87 -8.00
C ASP A 177 -7.57 19.69 -8.88
N THR A 178 -6.93 18.65 -8.32
CA THR A 178 -6.31 17.57 -9.10
C THR A 178 -6.65 16.16 -8.63
N LYS A 179 -7.30 16.00 -7.47
CA LYS A 179 -7.52 14.67 -6.88
C LYS A 179 -8.40 13.80 -7.77
N MET A 180 -8.17 12.49 -7.78
CA MET A 180 -9.15 11.52 -8.25
C MET A 180 -10.24 11.36 -7.17
N ASN A 181 -11.53 11.29 -7.54
CA ASN A 181 -12.60 10.94 -6.62
C ASN A 181 -12.48 9.46 -6.16
N PRO A 182 -12.80 9.13 -4.90
CA PRO A 182 -12.56 7.80 -4.33
C PRO A 182 -13.59 6.74 -4.78
N HIS A 183 -13.78 6.57 -6.08
CA HIS A 183 -14.65 5.55 -6.67
C HIS A 183 -14.32 5.23 -8.13
N LEU A 184 -14.78 4.07 -8.62
CA LEU A 184 -14.69 3.65 -10.03
C LEU A 184 -16.06 3.49 -10.68
N GLN A 185 -16.94 4.47 -10.46
CA GLN A 185 -18.30 4.47 -11.02
C GLN A 185 -18.31 4.43 -12.56
N TYR A 186 -17.32 5.04 -13.22
CA TYR A 186 -17.26 5.17 -14.68
C TYR A 186 -16.14 4.34 -15.32
N ALA A 187 -15.61 3.38 -14.57
CA ALA A 187 -14.52 2.55 -15.03
C ALA A 187 -15.00 1.42 -15.95
N GLN A 188 -14.16 1.12 -16.94
CA GLN A 188 -14.38 0.14 -17.98
C GLN A 188 -15.75 0.26 -18.68
N ALA A 189 -16.21 1.49 -18.93
CA ALA A 189 -17.37 1.79 -19.74
C ALA A 189 -17.35 1.04 -21.09
N ILE A 190 -18.54 0.86 -21.64
CA ILE A 190 -18.75 0.24 -22.94
C ILE A 190 -19.55 1.25 -23.76
N PRO A 191 -18.96 1.84 -24.82
CA PRO A 191 -19.66 2.80 -25.66
C PRO A 191 -21.01 2.25 -26.15
N ASN A 192 -22.03 3.11 -26.09
CA ASN A 192 -23.43 2.82 -26.44
C ASN A 192 -24.06 1.65 -25.67
N ARG A 193 -23.51 1.25 -24.51
CA ARG A 193 -24.05 0.14 -23.70
C ARG A 193 -24.04 0.38 -22.19
N SER A 194 -22.96 0.95 -21.66
CA SER A 194 -22.78 1.09 -20.21
C SER A 194 -21.81 2.23 -19.90
N ALA A 195 -22.19 3.15 -19.00
CA ALA A 195 -21.34 4.27 -18.59
C ALA A 195 -20.20 3.87 -17.64
N GLY A 196 -20.18 2.62 -17.18
CA GLY A 196 -19.21 2.08 -16.23
C GLY A 196 -19.71 0.75 -15.66
N ARG A 197 -18.80 -0.10 -15.19
CA ARG A 197 -19.16 -1.46 -14.72
C ARG A 197 -18.25 -1.94 -13.61
N ASN A 198 -18.75 -2.89 -12.82
CA ASN A 198 -18.04 -3.53 -11.70
C ASN A 198 -16.62 -3.99 -12.07
N PHE A 199 -16.45 -4.60 -13.25
CA PHE A 199 -15.16 -5.10 -13.73
C PHE A 199 -14.07 -4.02 -13.86
N GLY A 200 -14.44 -2.74 -13.86
CA GLY A 200 -13.52 -1.63 -13.81
C GLY A 200 -12.72 -1.52 -12.51
N ILE A 201 -13.21 -2.10 -11.40
CA ILE A 201 -12.49 -2.16 -10.11
C ILE A 201 -11.11 -2.80 -10.22
N ILE A 202 -10.90 -3.70 -11.19
CA ILE A 202 -9.56 -4.28 -11.44
C ILE A 202 -8.54 -3.24 -11.91
N ASP A 203 -8.95 -2.07 -12.40
CA ASP A 203 -8.02 -1.03 -12.85
C ASP A 203 -7.14 -0.51 -11.70
N THR A 204 -7.66 -0.45 -10.46
CA THR A 204 -6.93 -0.03 -9.26
C THR A 204 -6.23 -1.16 -8.51
N HIS A 205 -6.18 -2.40 -9.03
CA HIS A 205 -5.50 -3.51 -8.34
C HIS A 205 -4.03 -3.19 -7.98
N ARG A 206 -3.39 -2.29 -8.73
CA ARG A 206 -2.02 -1.81 -8.46
C ARG A 206 -1.91 -1.02 -7.16
N PHE A 207 -2.98 -0.40 -6.67
CA PHE A 207 -2.98 0.28 -5.39
C PHE A 207 -2.72 -0.68 -4.22
N VAL A 208 -2.94 -1.98 -4.37
CA VAL A 208 -2.49 -2.98 -3.39
C VAL A 208 -0.98 -2.88 -3.16
N ARG A 209 -0.18 -2.74 -4.23
CA ARG A 209 1.27 -2.51 -4.12
C ARG A 209 1.61 -1.08 -3.74
N LEU A 210 0.76 -0.10 -4.07
CA LEU A 210 0.95 1.28 -3.63
C LEU A 210 1.00 1.37 -2.09
N ILE A 211 0.20 0.56 -1.37
CA ILE A 211 0.23 0.51 0.10
C ILE A 211 1.65 0.25 0.65
N GLU A 212 2.43 -0.63 0.03
CA GLU A 212 3.84 -0.84 0.40
C GLU A 212 4.67 0.44 0.29
N ALA A 213 4.50 1.18 -0.81
CA ALA A 213 5.19 2.44 -1.04
C ALA A 213 4.79 3.48 0.02
N LEU A 214 3.50 3.58 0.37
CA LEU A 214 3.02 4.48 1.41
C LEU A 214 3.65 4.15 2.77
N ASN A 215 3.78 2.87 3.10
CA ASN A 215 4.41 2.43 4.33
C ASN A 215 5.92 2.71 4.37
N LEU A 216 6.64 2.46 3.27
CA LEU A 216 8.06 2.84 3.14
C LEU A 216 8.25 4.35 3.26
N LEU A 217 7.37 5.12 2.61
CA LEU A 217 7.38 6.57 2.65
C LEU A 217 7.13 7.09 4.07
N LYS A 218 6.19 6.48 4.82
CA LYS A 218 5.98 6.76 6.24
C LYS A 218 7.21 6.45 7.07
N LEU A 219 7.87 5.31 6.84
CA LEU A 219 9.10 4.92 7.54
C LEU A 219 10.30 5.80 7.18
N SER A 220 10.29 6.48 6.03
CA SER A 220 11.37 7.40 5.63
C SER A 220 11.45 8.64 6.53
N GLY A 221 10.35 9.00 7.21
CA GLY A 221 10.27 10.20 8.03
C GLY A 221 10.07 11.51 7.24
N TYR A 222 10.10 11.48 5.91
CA TYR A 222 9.95 12.65 5.04
C TYR A 222 8.51 12.86 4.51
N TRP A 223 7.53 12.14 5.06
CA TRP A 223 6.12 12.30 4.72
C TRP A 223 5.37 13.04 5.83
N SER A 224 4.73 14.15 5.50
CA SER A 224 3.99 14.93 6.48
C SER A 224 2.79 14.14 7.03
N LYS A 225 2.46 14.37 8.31
CA LYS A 225 1.28 13.74 8.92
C LYS A 225 -0.02 14.14 8.23
N GLU A 226 -0.08 15.37 7.72
CA GLU A 226 -1.23 15.92 7.00
C GLU A 226 -1.45 15.19 5.67
N ASP A 227 -0.41 15.06 4.83
CA ASP A 227 -0.51 14.33 3.56
C ASP A 227 -0.85 12.86 3.80
N ALA A 228 -0.24 12.24 4.81
CA ALA A 228 -0.51 10.85 5.17
C ALA A 228 -1.97 10.64 5.57
N GLU A 229 -2.55 11.54 6.36
CA GLU A 229 -3.96 11.46 6.75
C GLU A 229 -4.91 11.79 5.59
N GLY A 230 -4.52 12.70 4.69
CA GLY A 230 -5.27 12.98 3.46
C GLY A 230 -5.39 11.76 2.56
N VAL A 231 -4.26 11.09 2.28
CA VAL A 231 -4.24 9.84 1.50
C VAL A 231 -5.02 8.73 2.22
N LYS A 232 -4.85 8.60 3.54
CA LYS A 232 -5.60 7.62 4.34
C LYS A 232 -7.11 7.86 4.30
N THR A 233 -7.53 9.12 4.32
CA THR A 233 -8.94 9.52 4.18
C THR A 233 -9.51 9.13 2.83
N TRP A 234 -8.75 9.34 1.75
CA TRP A 234 -9.14 8.88 0.42
C TRP A 234 -9.35 7.35 0.37
N PHE A 235 -8.41 6.57 0.93
CA PHE A 235 -8.53 5.12 0.97
C PHE A 235 -9.69 4.63 1.86
N ARG A 236 -10.04 5.35 2.93
CA ARG A 236 -11.25 5.04 3.74
C ARG A 236 -12.52 5.23 2.91
N ALA A 237 -12.63 6.35 2.21
CA ALA A 237 -13.78 6.62 1.34
C ALA A 237 -13.88 5.60 0.19
N TYR A 238 -12.74 5.24 -0.42
CA TYR A 238 -12.74 4.26 -1.50
C TYR A 238 -13.07 2.85 -1.00
N LEU A 239 -12.56 2.46 0.16
CA LEU A 239 -12.89 1.19 0.82
C LEU A 239 -14.39 1.10 1.16
N ASP A 240 -14.99 2.18 1.66
CA ASP A 240 -16.42 2.25 1.89
C ASP A 240 -17.20 2.04 0.58
N TRP A 241 -16.89 2.83 -0.47
CA TRP A 241 -17.52 2.68 -1.79
C TRP A 241 -17.35 1.26 -2.36
N LEU A 242 -16.18 0.64 -2.20
CA LEU A 242 -15.89 -0.70 -2.68
C LEU A 242 -16.72 -1.79 -1.98
N GLN A 243 -17.17 -1.54 -0.75
CA GLN A 243 -17.96 -2.48 0.05
C GLN A 243 -19.47 -2.21 -0.04
N THR A 244 -19.89 -0.99 -0.36
CA THR A 244 -21.30 -0.59 -0.30
C THR A 244 -21.93 -0.28 -1.66
N SER A 245 -21.14 0.10 -2.67
CA SER A 245 -21.66 0.42 -4.01
C SER A 245 -22.14 -0.83 -4.77
N ASP A 246 -23.09 -0.63 -5.69
CA ASP A 246 -23.55 -1.69 -6.59
C ASP A 246 -22.40 -2.32 -7.39
N HIS A 247 -21.46 -1.49 -7.87
CA HIS A 247 -20.28 -1.97 -8.59
C HIS A 247 -19.37 -2.83 -7.69
N GLY A 248 -19.09 -2.38 -6.47
CA GLY A 248 -18.33 -3.14 -5.48
C GLY A 248 -18.97 -4.47 -5.13
N LEU A 249 -20.27 -4.47 -4.85
CA LEU A 249 -21.04 -5.67 -4.51
C LEU A 249 -21.15 -6.66 -5.67
N LEU A 250 -21.24 -6.18 -6.92
CA LEU A 250 -21.24 -7.02 -8.11
C LEU A 250 -19.86 -7.60 -8.41
N GLU A 251 -18.78 -6.84 -8.18
CA GLU A 251 -17.40 -7.31 -8.36
C GLU A 251 -17.06 -8.42 -7.35
N LYS A 252 -17.43 -8.21 -6.07
CA LYS A 252 -17.31 -9.21 -5.00
C LYS A 252 -17.92 -10.57 -5.40
N LYS A 253 -19.06 -10.55 -6.10
CA LYS A 253 -19.85 -11.74 -6.47
C LYS A 253 -19.37 -12.42 -7.76
N GLN A 254 -18.34 -11.91 -8.44
CA GLN A 254 -17.80 -12.58 -9.63
C GLN A 254 -17.22 -13.96 -9.25
N LYS A 255 -17.24 -14.89 -10.21
CA LYS A 255 -16.77 -16.28 -10.01
C LYS A 255 -15.38 -16.53 -10.59
N ASN A 256 -14.60 -15.48 -10.79
CA ASN A 256 -13.28 -15.52 -11.41
C ASN A 256 -12.32 -14.56 -10.68
N ASN A 257 -11.18 -14.28 -11.31
CA ASN A 257 -10.14 -13.40 -10.79
C ASN A 257 -10.64 -12.01 -10.31
N HIS A 258 -11.76 -11.50 -10.82
CA HIS A 258 -12.30 -10.21 -10.39
C HIS A 258 -12.69 -10.21 -8.90
N ALA A 259 -13.33 -11.27 -8.39
CA ALA A 259 -13.66 -11.35 -6.98
C ALA A 259 -12.42 -11.54 -6.09
N THR A 260 -11.38 -12.20 -6.61
CA THR A 260 -10.08 -12.31 -5.95
C THR A 260 -9.39 -10.97 -5.84
N TRP A 261 -9.39 -10.17 -6.92
CA TRP A 261 -8.84 -8.81 -6.89
C TRP A 261 -9.67 -7.84 -6.05
N TRP A 262 -10.98 -8.01 -5.99
CA TRP A 262 -11.82 -7.28 -5.03
C TRP A 262 -11.37 -7.58 -3.59
N ALA A 263 -11.24 -8.86 -3.22
CA ALA A 263 -10.86 -9.25 -1.86
C ALA A 263 -9.45 -8.77 -1.49
N ALA A 264 -8.49 -8.88 -2.41
CA ALA A 264 -7.13 -8.38 -2.20
C ALA A 264 -7.10 -6.86 -1.98
N GLN A 265 -7.88 -6.10 -2.76
CA GLN A 265 -8.02 -4.65 -2.60
C GLN A 265 -8.64 -4.29 -1.24
N VAL A 266 -9.77 -4.92 -0.86
CA VAL A 266 -10.41 -4.68 0.45
C VAL A 266 -9.44 -5.00 1.59
N ALA A 267 -8.75 -6.14 1.57
CA ALA A 267 -7.79 -6.51 2.61
C ALA A 267 -6.64 -5.50 2.73
N ALA A 268 -6.07 -5.07 1.59
CA ALA A 268 -4.98 -4.10 1.53
C ALA A 268 -5.39 -2.74 2.11
N TYR A 269 -6.53 -2.21 1.67
CA TYR A 269 -6.98 -0.88 2.07
C TYR A 269 -7.51 -0.89 3.50
N ALA A 270 -8.16 -1.97 3.94
CA ALA A 270 -8.57 -2.15 5.33
C ALA A 270 -7.35 -2.21 6.27
N GLY A 271 -6.27 -2.88 5.86
CA GLY A 271 -4.99 -2.85 6.57
C GLY A 271 -4.42 -1.44 6.70
N PHE A 272 -4.30 -0.73 5.57
CA PHE A 272 -3.78 0.64 5.55
C PHE A 272 -4.61 1.63 6.38
N THR A 273 -5.95 1.46 6.36
CA THR A 273 -6.89 2.34 7.06
C THR A 273 -7.13 1.95 8.52
N ALA A 274 -6.60 0.79 8.95
CA ALA A 274 -6.84 0.15 10.26
C ALA A 274 -8.32 -0.23 10.50
N ASP A 275 -9.04 -0.62 9.45
CA ASP A 275 -10.41 -1.14 9.52
C ASP A 275 -10.41 -2.66 9.75
N GLN A 276 -10.49 -3.08 11.00
CA GLN A 276 -10.48 -4.49 11.35
C GLN A 276 -11.72 -5.26 10.83
N ALA A 277 -12.88 -4.60 10.73
CA ALA A 277 -14.11 -5.25 10.29
C ALA A 277 -14.04 -5.58 8.78
N ALA A 278 -13.54 -4.63 7.99
CA ALA A 278 -13.29 -4.86 6.56
C ALA A 278 -12.19 -5.91 6.33
N ARG A 279 -11.13 -5.94 7.15
CA ARG A 279 -10.10 -7.00 7.11
C ARG A 279 -10.71 -8.39 7.34
N THR A 280 -11.52 -8.54 8.40
CA THR A 280 -12.22 -9.81 8.69
C THR A 280 -13.17 -10.19 7.56
N THR A 281 -13.93 -9.24 7.02
CA THR A 281 -14.84 -9.47 5.90
C THR A 281 -14.10 -9.99 4.66
N ALA A 282 -12.98 -9.40 4.29
CA ALA A 282 -12.17 -9.86 3.16
C ALA A 282 -11.61 -11.27 3.39
N TRP A 283 -11.13 -11.54 4.61
CA TRP A 283 -10.57 -12.84 4.99
C TRP A 283 -11.63 -13.96 4.98
N ASP A 284 -12.80 -13.72 5.57
CA ASP A 284 -13.89 -14.69 5.60
C ASP A 284 -14.47 -14.94 4.20
N TRP A 285 -14.60 -13.88 3.37
CA TRP A 285 -15.00 -14.05 1.97
C TRP A 285 -14.00 -14.92 1.21
N THR A 286 -12.71 -14.62 1.35
CA THR A 286 -11.64 -15.37 0.69
C THR A 286 -11.65 -16.85 1.08
N ARG A 287 -11.71 -17.14 2.39
CA ARG A 287 -11.71 -18.52 2.89
C ARG A 287 -12.95 -19.30 2.45
N ASN A 288 -14.12 -18.71 2.60
CA ASN A 288 -15.39 -19.42 2.49
C ASN A 288 -15.96 -19.45 1.06
N HIS A 289 -15.52 -18.54 0.18
CA HIS A 289 -16.08 -18.42 -1.18
C HIS A 289 -15.02 -18.54 -2.27
N LEU A 290 -13.88 -17.86 -2.12
CA LEU A 290 -12.84 -17.88 -3.17
C LEU A 290 -12.06 -19.19 -3.14
N ILE A 291 -11.41 -19.51 -2.01
CA ILE A 291 -10.62 -20.75 -1.90
C ILE A 291 -11.54 -21.96 -2.01
N ALA A 292 -12.63 -22.00 -1.24
CA ALA A 292 -13.55 -23.13 -1.26
C ALA A 292 -14.31 -23.30 -2.59
N GLY A 293 -14.54 -22.22 -3.34
CA GLY A 293 -15.35 -22.22 -4.57
C GLY A 293 -14.56 -22.16 -5.88
N GLN A 294 -13.27 -21.82 -5.86
CA GLN A 294 -12.42 -21.66 -7.05
C GLN A 294 -11.16 -22.52 -7.02
N ILE A 295 -10.94 -23.35 -5.99
CA ILE A 295 -9.81 -24.29 -5.92
C ILE A 295 -10.35 -25.68 -5.61
N ALA A 296 -10.26 -26.59 -6.57
CA ALA A 296 -10.62 -27.98 -6.37
C ALA A 296 -9.63 -28.69 -5.42
N ALA A 297 -10.03 -29.82 -4.84
CA ALA A 297 -9.19 -30.57 -3.88
C ALA A 297 -7.83 -31.03 -4.45
N ASN A 298 -7.73 -31.15 -5.79
CA ASN A 298 -6.50 -31.49 -6.51
C ASN A 298 -5.65 -30.24 -6.89
N GLY A 299 -6.08 -29.04 -6.49
CA GLY A 299 -5.40 -27.78 -6.79
C GLY A 299 -5.70 -27.15 -8.15
N SER A 300 -6.64 -27.68 -8.95
CA SER A 300 -7.08 -27.01 -10.19
C SER A 300 -8.03 -25.84 -9.92
N PHE A 301 -8.07 -24.88 -10.84
CA PHE A 301 -8.86 -23.65 -10.80
C PHE A 301 -9.95 -23.62 -11.87
#